data_AF-A0AB74CYT1-F1
#
_entry.id   AF-A0AB74CYT1-F1
#
_cell.length_a   1.000
_cell.length_b   1.000
_cell.length_c   1.000
_cell.angle_alpha   90.00
_cell.angle_beta   90.00
_cell.angle_gamma   90.00
#
_symmetry.space_group_name_H-M   'P 1'
#
loop_
_entity.id
_entity.type
_entity.pdbx_description
1 polymer ?
#
loop_
_entity_poly.entity_id
_entity_poly.type
_entity_poly.pdbx_seq_one_letter_code
_entity_poly.pdbx_strand_id
1 'polypeptide(L)'
;MKKYELAKDDYEKGLKYREIAEKYGVSISTVKSWKSRYWSQEKVATKDATTPNNKGAPDNNKNAVTHGLFANWLPSETLEIMNEVATSKPEDILWNNIMIQYTAIIRAQKIMYVSGSEHLSKEVSKWTSSDAGSSEEYAIQYAWDKQANFMNAQSRAMSTLSNLIKQFINIADEKDERRKQLELMDARILKIKDSIRDNGSETNNITIIDSWSDTDD
;
A
#
# COMPACT_ATOMS: atom_id res chain seq x y z
N MET A 1 49.21 -9.67 48.73
CA MET A 1 48.58 -10.87 48.16
C MET A 1 47.08 -10.60 48.03
N LYS A 2 46.44 -10.96 46.92
CA LYS A 2 45.01 -10.64 46.71
C LYS A 2 44.14 -11.63 47.51
N LYS A 3 42.97 -11.18 47.98
CA LYS A 3 42.07 -11.99 48.82
C LYS A 3 41.70 -13.35 48.19
N TYR A 4 41.54 -13.39 46.87
CA TYR A 4 41.20 -14.62 46.15
C TYR A 4 42.37 -15.62 46.01
N GLU A 5 43.62 -15.18 46.17
CA GLU A 5 44.80 -16.06 46.14
C GLU A 5 44.95 -16.77 47.49
N LEU A 6 44.82 -16.00 48.59
CA LEU A 6 44.83 -16.54 49.95
C LEU A 6 43.64 -17.48 50.20
N ALA A 7 42.45 -17.12 49.70
CA ALA A 7 41.27 -17.98 49.75
C ALA A 7 41.41 -19.28 48.94
N LYS A 8 42.29 -19.30 47.91
CA LYS A 8 42.59 -20.53 47.16
C LYS A 8 43.42 -21.49 47.99
N ASP A 9 44.46 -21.00 48.65
CA ASP A 9 45.33 -21.79 49.55
C ASP A 9 44.53 -22.36 50.74
N ASP A 10 43.65 -21.56 51.34
CA ASP A 10 42.73 -22.04 52.38
C ASP A 10 41.77 -23.12 51.88
N TYR A 11 41.29 -23.01 50.64
CA TYR A 11 40.46 -24.03 50.01
C TYR A 11 41.24 -25.32 49.73
N GLU A 12 42.48 -25.22 49.26
CA GLU A 12 43.38 -26.37 49.05
C GLU A 12 43.74 -27.07 50.36
N LYS A 13 43.76 -26.34 51.49
CA LYS A 13 43.89 -26.88 52.85
C LYS A 13 42.60 -27.54 53.39
N GLY A 14 41.52 -27.54 52.61
CA GLY A 14 40.28 -28.26 52.92
C GLY A 14 39.19 -27.43 53.61
N LEU A 15 39.35 -26.10 53.74
CA LEU A 15 38.29 -25.25 54.30
C LEU A 15 37.09 -25.16 53.36
N LYS A 16 35.88 -25.17 53.93
CA LYS A 16 34.64 -25.02 53.16
C LYS A 16 34.42 -23.56 52.76
N TYR A 17 33.68 -23.31 51.66
CA TYR A 17 33.40 -21.94 51.21
C TYR A 17 32.71 -21.05 52.24
N ARG A 18 31.94 -21.63 53.17
CA ARG A 18 31.32 -20.88 54.27
C ARG A 18 32.37 -20.34 55.26
N GLU A 19 33.35 -21.17 55.61
CA GLU A 19 34.43 -20.80 56.54
C GLU A 19 35.37 -19.78 55.92
N ILE A 20 35.66 -19.93 54.61
CA ILE A 20 36.43 -18.95 53.84
C ILE A 20 35.67 -17.61 53.75
N ALA A 21 34.36 -17.65 53.50
CA ALA A 21 33.52 -16.46 53.46
C ALA A 21 33.56 -15.69 54.79
N GLU A 22 33.44 -16.40 55.91
CA GLU A 22 33.50 -15.83 57.26
C GLU A 22 34.89 -15.27 57.59
N LYS A 23 35.96 -16.03 57.31
CA LYS A 23 37.36 -15.63 57.54
C LYS A 23 37.75 -14.35 56.79
N TYR A 24 37.26 -14.16 55.57
CA TYR A 24 37.57 -13.00 54.74
C TYR A 24 36.49 -11.91 54.74
N GLY A 25 35.42 -12.09 55.52
CA GLY A 25 34.30 -11.14 55.62
C GLY A 25 33.58 -10.91 54.29
N VAL A 26 33.44 -11.94 53.45
CA VAL A 26 32.79 -11.87 52.13
C VAL A 26 31.60 -12.80 52.06
N SER A 27 30.68 -12.58 51.11
CA SER A 27 29.57 -13.49 50.88
C SER A 27 30.04 -14.82 50.28
N ILE A 28 29.29 -15.89 50.53
CA ILE A 28 29.57 -17.21 49.93
C ILE A 28 29.52 -17.20 48.40
N SER A 29 28.70 -16.30 47.82
CA SER A 29 28.62 -16.09 46.37
C SER A 29 29.90 -15.47 45.80
N THR A 30 30.57 -14.61 46.57
CA THR A 30 31.86 -14.03 46.19
C THR A 30 32.95 -15.10 46.12
N VAL A 31 33.02 -16.00 47.12
CA VAL A 31 33.96 -17.13 47.13
C VAL A 31 33.71 -18.07 45.93
N LYS A 32 32.43 -18.37 45.63
CA LYS A 32 32.06 -19.16 44.44
C LYS A 32 32.48 -18.47 43.13
N SER A 33 32.34 -17.14 43.05
CA SER A 33 32.79 -16.36 41.89
C SER A 33 34.31 -16.40 41.73
N TRP A 34 35.07 -16.30 42.84
CA TRP A 34 36.52 -16.44 42.81
C TRP A 34 36.97 -17.81 42.30
N LYS A 35 36.31 -18.89 42.73
CA LYS A 35 36.57 -20.23 42.19
C LYS A 35 36.42 -20.26 40.66
N SER A 36 35.28 -19.79 40.16
CA SER A 36 34.96 -19.82 38.73
C SER A 36 35.91 -18.95 37.90
N ARG A 37 36.32 -17.79 38.42
CA ARG A 37 37.12 -16.81 37.66
C ARG A 37 38.63 -16.98 37.78
N TYR A 38 39.12 -17.47 38.92
CA TYR A 38 40.56 -17.43 39.25
C TYR A 38 41.14 -18.77 39.68
N TRP A 39 40.34 -19.73 40.15
CA TRP A 39 40.86 -21.04 40.61
C TRP A 39 40.75 -22.13 39.54
N SER A 40 39.81 -22.00 38.60
CA SER A 40 39.72 -22.87 37.42
C SER A 40 40.74 -22.47 36.36
N GLN A 41 41.43 -23.44 35.76
CA GLN A 41 42.27 -23.23 34.57
C GLN A 41 41.43 -23.09 33.28
N GLU A 42 40.16 -23.46 33.32
CA GLU A 42 39.24 -23.37 32.21
C GLU A 42 38.68 -21.93 32.13
N LYS A 43 39.24 -21.13 31.22
CA LYS A 43 38.76 -19.77 30.97
C LYS A 43 37.37 -19.85 30.32
N VAL A 44 36.31 -19.60 31.10
CA VAL A 44 34.91 -19.49 30.60
C VAL A 44 34.65 -18.16 29.87
N ALA A 45 35.64 -17.66 29.13
CA ALA A 45 35.51 -16.51 28.25
C ALA A 45 35.71 -17.01 26.81
N THR A 46 34.60 -17.28 26.12
CA THR A 46 34.59 -17.48 24.67
C THR A 46 35.12 -16.20 24.05
N LYS A 47 36.29 -16.28 23.42
CA LYS A 47 36.96 -15.13 22.78
C LYS A 47 36.30 -14.70 21.47
N ASP A 48 35.20 -15.36 21.09
CA ASP A 48 34.51 -15.17 19.81
C ASP A 48 33.19 -14.41 19.94
N ALA A 49 33.17 -13.32 20.73
CA ALA A 49 32.04 -12.39 20.75
C ALA A 49 32.23 -11.17 19.83
N THR A 50 33.06 -11.31 18.77
CA THR A 50 33.20 -10.29 17.73
C THR A 50 33.23 -10.94 16.34
N THR A 51 32.17 -11.65 16.00
CA THR A 51 31.69 -11.58 14.61
C THR A 51 30.58 -10.54 14.62
N PRO A 52 30.75 -9.37 13.99
CA PRO A 52 29.60 -8.52 13.74
C PRO A 52 28.66 -9.38 12.90
N ASN A 53 27.46 -9.62 13.44
CA ASN A 53 26.43 -10.37 12.75
C ASN A 53 25.97 -9.48 11.58
N ASN A 54 26.76 -9.46 10.50
CA ASN A 54 26.46 -8.82 9.23
C ASN A 54 25.40 -9.62 8.44
N LYS A 55 24.58 -10.40 9.14
CA LYS A 55 23.21 -10.61 8.70
C LYS A 55 22.52 -9.26 8.86
N GLY A 56 22.63 -8.47 7.79
CA GLY A 56 21.58 -7.54 7.48
C GLY A 56 20.23 -8.23 7.68
N ALA A 57 19.28 -7.43 8.15
CA ALA A 57 17.86 -7.65 8.00
C ALA A 57 17.55 -8.70 6.90
N PRO A 58 16.93 -9.86 7.21
CA PRO A 58 16.58 -10.87 6.20
C PRO A 58 15.92 -10.25 4.96
N ASP A 59 16.07 -10.83 3.77
CA ASP A 59 15.27 -10.38 2.62
C ASP A 59 13.79 -10.34 3.00
N ASN A 60 13.13 -9.19 2.79
CA ASN A 60 11.80 -8.82 3.31
C ASN A 60 11.68 -8.40 4.79
N ASN A 61 12.77 -8.10 5.48
CA ASN A 61 12.70 -7.55 6.82
C ASN A 61 12.20 -6.10 6.78
N LYS A 62 10.92 -5.95 7.10
CA LYS A 62 10.19 -4.69 7.22
C LYS A 62 10.45 -3.93 8.53
N ASN A 63 11.38 -4.36 9.39
CA ASN A 63 11.61 -3.69 10.69
C ASN A 63 12.13 -2.25 10.57
N ALA A 64 12.58 -1.82 9.38
CA ALA A 64 13.04 -0.47 9.10
C ALA A 64 12.08 0.36 8.23
N VAL A 65 10.93 -0.18 7.78
CA VAL A 65 9.95 0.68 7.10
C VAL A 65 9.27 1.56 8.13
N THR A 66 9.43 2.85 7.96
CA THR A 66 8.83 3.96 8.73
C THR A 66 7.32 4.08 8.51
N HIS A 67 6.65 3.04 8.02
CA HIS A 67 5.22 3.07 7.74
C HIS A 67 4.44 2.57 8.95
N GLY A 68 3.44 3.34 9.37
CA GLY A 68 2.71 3.20 10.62
C GLY A 68 1.85 1.94 10.76
N LEU A 69 0.80 2.05 11.59
CA LEU A 69 -0.06 0.98 12.14
C LEU A 69 -0.45 -0.17 11.18
N PHE A 70 -0.48 0.05 9.86
CA PHE A 70 -0.98 -0.88 8.84
C PHE A 70 0.09 -1.54 7.94
N ALA A 71 1.39 -1.28 8.17
CA ALA A 71 2.46 -1.72 7.25
C ALA A 71 2.60 -3.25 7.08
N ASN A 72 2.11 -4.02 8.06
CA ASN A 72 2.12 -5.48 8.02
C ASN A 72 0.96 -6.09 7.22
N TRP A 73 -0.09 -5.30 6.95
CA TRP A 73 -1.35 -5.80 6.40
C TRP A 73 -1.62 -5.30 4.98
N LEU A 74 -1.08 -4.13 4.63
CA LEU A 74 -1.30 -3.50 3.33
C LEU A 74 -0.05 -3.64 2.43
N PRO A 75 -0.23 -3.81 1.11
CA PRO A 75 0.83 -3.64 0.13
C PRO A 75 1.47 -2.24 0.23
N SER A 76 2.73 -2.12 -0.19
CA SER A 76 3.47 -0.85 -0.13
C SER A 76 2.79 0.28 -0.91
N GLU A 77 2.28 -0.02 -2.11
CA GLU A 77 1.51 0.93 -2.94
C GLU A 77 0.26 1.45 -2.21
N THR A 78 -0.47 0.56 -1.53
CA THR A 78 -1.67 0.94 -0.78
C THR A 78 -1.34 1.81 0.44
N LEU A 79 -0.19 1.59 1.08
CA LEU A 79 0.27 2.41 2.20
C LEU A 79 0.66 3.82 1.76
N GLU A 80 1.29 3.95 0.60
CA GLU A 80 1.66 5.24 0.02
C GLU A 80 0.40 6.09 -0.24
N ILE A 81 -0.58 5.51 -0.94
CA ILE A 81 -1.88 6.15 -1.19
C ILE A 81 -2.58 6.51 0.13
N MET A 82 -2.58 5.62 1.11
CA MET A 82 -3.23 5.87 2.41
C MET A 82 -2.57 7.03 3.16
N ASN A 83 -1.24 7.11 3.16
CA ASN A 83 -0.52 8.20 3.81
C ASN A 83 -0.73 9.53 3.08
N GLU A 84 -0.76 9.52 1.75
CA GLU A 84 -1.12 10.69 0.94
C GLU A 84 -2.52 11.17 1.33
N VAL A 85 -3.54 10.30 1.27
CA VAL A 85 -4.92 10.63 1.65
C VAL A 85 -5.03 11.11 3.10
N ALA A 86 -4.28 10.54 4.04
CA ALA A 86 -4.31 10.95 5.44
C ALA A 86 -3.67 12.33 5.70
N THR A 87 -2.77 12.77 4.83
CA THR A 87 -2.03 14.04 4.97
C THR A 87 -2.56 15.15 4.05
N SER A 88 -3.30 14.79 2.99
CA SER A 88 -3.99 15.73 2.11
C SER A 88 -5.17 16.42 2.81
N LYS A 89 -5.51 17.62 2.32
CA LYS A 89 -6.71 18.30 2.78
C LYS A 89 -7.97 17.69 2.17
N PRO A 90 -9.15 17.80 2.83
CA PRO A 90 -10.40 17.27 2.29
C PRO A 90 -10.75 17.78 0.89
N GLU A 91 -10.43 19.04 0.58
CA GLU A 91 -10.68 19.66 -0.73
C GLU A 91 -9.84 18.98 -1.82
N ASP A 92 -8.58 18.68 -1.52
CA ASP A 92 -7.64 18.07 -2.46
C ASP A 92 -8.03 16.61 -2.76
N ILE A 93 -8.49 15.88 -1.75
CA ILE A 93 -9.00 14.50 -1.93
C ILE A 93 -10.23 14.49 -2.82
N LEU A 94 -11.20 15.38 -2.59
CA LEU A 94 -12.39 15.48 -3.44
C LEU A 94 -12.00 15.89 -4.87
N TRP A 95 -11.09 16.84 -5.02
CA TRP A 95 -10.58 17.27 -6.31
C TRP A 95 -9.94 16.11 -7.10
N ASN A 96 -9.07 15.33 -6.46
CA ASN A 96 -8.44 14.17 -7.08
C ASN A 96 -9.47 13.12 -7.53
N ASN A 97 -10.49 12.87 -6.70
CA ASN A 97 -11.58 11.97 -7.06
C ASN A 97 -12.41 12.49 -8.25
N ILE A 98 -12.69 13.79 -8.31
CA ILE A 98 -13.35 14.44 -9.46
C ILE A 98 -12.52 14.23 -10.72
N MET A 99 -11.21 14.48 -10.66
CA MET A 99 -10.30 14.31 -11.79
C MET A 99 -10.25 12.87 -12.29
N ILE A 100 -10.12 11.89 -11.38
CA ILE A 100 -10.11 10.46 -11.73
C ILE A 100 -11.43 10.10 -12.40
N GLN A 101 -12.57 10.48 -11.82
CA GLN A 101 -13.89 10.12 -12.33
C GLN A 101 -14.16 10.78 -13.69
N TYR A 102 -13.81 12.05 -13.85
CA TYR A 102 -13.92 12.79 -15.11
C TYR A 102 -13.04 12.16 -16.21
N THR A 103 -11.79 11.84 -15.89
CA THR A 103 -10.86 11.17 -16.82
C THR A 103 -11.37 9.79 -17.22
N ALA A 104 -11.90 9.02 -16.28
CA ALA A 104 -12.51 7.72 -16.55
C ALA A 104 -13.71 7.84 -17.50
N ILE A 105 -14.58 8.84 -17.33
CA ILE A 105 -15.71 9.09 -18.23
C ILE A 105 -15.23 9.41 -19.64
N ILE A 106 -14.24 10.29 -19.80
CA ILE A 106 -13.67 10.63 -21.11
C ILE A 106 -13.02 9.41 -21.76
N ARG A 107 -12.22 8.65 -21.01
CA ARG A 107 -11.56 7.45 -21.52
C ARG A 107 -12.58 6.41 -21.94
N ALA A 108 -13.64 6.20 -21.16
CA ALA A 108 -14.72 5.27 -21.48
C ALA A 108 -15.42 5.64 -22.79
N GLN A 109 -15.62 6.94 -23.06
CA GLN A 109 -16.18 7.41 -24.34
C GLN A 109 -15.29 7.04 -25.53
N LYS A 110 -13.98 7.27 -25.42
CA LYS A 110 -13.02 6.91 -26.47
C LYS A 110 -12.99 5.40 -26.75
N ILE A 111 -13.07 4.59 -25.69
CA ILE A 111 -13.06 3.12 -25.82
C ILE A 111 -14.38 2.61 -26.40
N MET A 112 -15.52 3.21 -26.04
CA MET A 112 -16.83 2.79 -26.55
C MET A 112 -17.00 3.10 -28.04
N TYR A 113 -16.46 4.22 -28.53
CA TYR A 113 -16.56 4.60 -29.94
C TYR A 113 -15.69 3.66 -30.81
N VAL A 114 -16.20 2.45 -31.07
CA VAL A 114 -15.65 1.44 -31.97
C VAL A 114 -16.50 1.47 -33.24
N SER A 115 -15.87 1.75 -34.37
CA SER A 115 -16.50 1.99 -35.69
C SER A 115 -17.07 0.74 -36.38
N GLY A 116 -17.65 -0.19 -35.63
CA GLY A 116 -18.14 -1.48 -36.16
C GLY A 116 -19.54 -1.81 -35.66
N SER A 117 -20.56 -1.58 -36.48
CA SER A 117 -21.97 -1.77 -36.16
C SER A 117 -22.45 -3.22 -36.08
N GLU A 118 -21.59 -4.21 -36.35
CA GLU A 118 -22.03 -5.60 -36.60
C GLU A 118 -21.38 -6.66 -35.69
N HIS A 119 -20.65 -6.26 -34.65
CA HIS A 119 -19.92 -7.21 -33.83
C HIS A 119 -20.80 -7.86 -32.76
N LEU A 120 -21.27 -9.09 -33.03
CA LEU A 120 -21.63 -10.04 -31.96
C LEU A 120 -20.34 -10.45 -31.23
N SER A 121 -20.27 -10.15 -29.95
CA SER A 121 -19.24 -10.67 -29.06
C SER A 121 -19.76 -11.92 -28.35
N LYS A 122 -19.05 -13.03 -28.52
CA LYS A 122 -19.27 -14.25 -27.74
C LYS A 122 -18.34 -14.21 -26.54
N GLU A 123 -18.89 -14.18 -25.33
CA GLU A 123 -18.11 -14.24 -24.10
C GLU A 123 -18.34 -15.62 -23.45
N VAL A 124 -17.27 -16.25 -22.97
CA VAL A 124 -17.37 -17.55 -22.28
C VAL A 124 -18.10 -17.32 -20.96
N SER A 125 -19.32 -17.83 -20.87
CA SER A 125 -20.20 -17.64 -19.71
C SER A 125 -19.96 -18.69 -18.63
N LYS A 126 -19.46 -19.87 -19.01
CA LYS A 126 -19.19 -20.97 -18.10
C LYS A 126 -18.15 -21.91 -18.70
N TRP A 127 -17.13 -22.22 -17.92
CA TRP A 127 -16.17 -23.26 -18.23
C TRP A 127 -16.39 -24.41 -17.25
N THR A 128 -16.52 -25.62 -17.77
CA THR A 128 -16.64 -26.84 -16.96
C THR A 128 -15.61 -27.84 -17.44
N SER A 129 -14.90 -28.46 -16.50
CA SER A 129 -13.94 -29.52 -16.79
C SER A 129 -14.23 -30.73 -15.93
N SER A 130 -14.24 -31.89 -16.58
CA SER A 130 -14.49 -33.20 -15.99
C SER A 130 -13.54 -34.23 -16.59
N ASP A 131 -13.43 -35.41 -15.97
CA ASP A 131 -12.58 -36.51 -16.48
C ASP A 131 -12.97 -36.98 -17.90
N ALA A 132 -14.18 -36.65 -18.37
CA ALA A 132 -14.66 -36.94 -19.72
C ALA A 132 -14.38 -35.81 -20.75
N GLY A 133 -13.77 -34.69 -20.34
CA GLY A 133 -13.44 -33.54 -21.17
C GLY A 133 -13.92 -32.20 -20.59
N SER A 134 -13.53 -31.11 -21.27
CA SER A 134 -13.93 -29.74 -20.95
C SER A 134 -15.00 -29.23 -21.91
N SER A 135 -16.02 -28.53 -21.39
CA SER A 135 -17.08 -27.87 -22.16
C SER A 135 -17.12 -26.37 -21.85
N GLU A 136 -17.29 -25.59 -22.91
CA GLU A 136 -17.44 -24.13 -22.88
C GLU A 136 -18.88 -23.75 -23.29
N GLU A 137 -19.59 -23.01 -22.44
CA GLU A 137 -20.86 -22.38 -22.78
C GLU A 137 -20.65 -20.89 -23.05
N TYR A 138 -21.07 -20.42 -24.23
CA TYR A 138 -20.93 -19.02 -24.65
C TYR A 138 -22.23 -18.24 -24.40
N ALA A 139 -22.14 -17.10 -23.71
CA ALA A 139 -23.22 -16.11 -23.70
C ALA A 139 -23.05 -15.17 -24.90
N ILE A 140 -24.13 -14.97 -25.64
CA ILE A 140 -24.18 -14.01 -26.74
C ILE A 140 -24.63 -12.66 -26.17
N GLN A 141 -23.77 -11.65 -26.23
CA GLN A 141 -24.17 -10.27 -25.97
C GLN A 141 -24.32 -9.52 -27.30
N TYR A 142 -25.49 -8.91 -27.50
CA TYR A 142 -25.78 -8.09 -28.66
C TYR A 142 -25.20 -6.68 -28.51
N ALA A 143 -24.87 -6.04 -29.62
CA ALA A 143 -24.29 -4.68 -29.63
C ALA A 143 -25.19 -3.66 -28.92
N TRP A 144 -26.52 -3.75 -29.07
CA TRP A 144 -27.46 -2.85 -28.40
C TRP A 144 -27.51 -3.06 -26.87
N ASP A 145 -27.32 -4.29 -26.39
CA ASP A 145 -27.26 -4.59 -24.94
C ASP A 145 -25.97 -4.02 -24.33
N LYS A 146 -24.83 -4.20 -25.04
CA LYS A 146 -23.56 -3.56 -24.66
C LYS A 146 -23.67 -2.04 -24.60
N GLN A 147 -24.32 -1.43 -25.59
CA GLN A 147 -24.56 0.01 -25.63
C GLN A 147 -25.45 0.46 -24.47
N ALA A 148 -26.55 -0.24 -24.20
CA ALA A 148 -27.45 0.09 -23.09
C ALA A 148 -26.74 -0.03 -21.73
N ASN A 149 -25.97 -1.10 -21.51
CA ASN A 149 -25.19 -1.31 -20.30
C ASN A 149 -24.13 -0.23 -20.10
N PHE A 150 -23.44 0.16 -21.19
CA PHE A 150 -22.49 1.26 -21.13
C PHE A 150 -23.18 2.59 -20.78
N MET A 151 -24.29 2.93 -21.44
CA MET A 151 -25.01 4.18 -21.17
C MET A 151 -25.52 4.25 -19.72
N ASN A 152 -25.99 3.12 -19.20
CA ASN A 152 -26.37 2.99 -17.79
C ASN A 152 -25.18 3.19 -16.85
N ALA A 153 -24.03 2.55 -17.14
CA ALA A 153 -22.81 2.71 -16.35
C ALA A 153 -22.31 4.16 -16.38
N GLN A 154 -22.33 4.80 -17.55
CA GLN A 154 -21.92 6.18 -17.72
C GLN A 154 -22.85 7.16 -17.00
N SER A 155 -24.17 6.95 -17.05
CA SER A 155 -25.15 7.77 -16.32
C SER A 155 -24.88 7.75 -14.81
N ARG A 156 -24.56 6.57 -14.25
CA ARG A 156 -24.17 6.41 -12.84
C ARG A 156 -22.85 7.13 -12.52
N ALA A 157 -21.86 6.99 -13.40
CA ALA A 157 -20.57 7.69 -13.27
C ALA A 157 -20.75 9.22 -13.28
N MET A 158 -21.57 9.75 -14.19
CA MET A 158 -21.90 11.19 -14.25
C MET A 158 -22.64 11.67 -12.99
N SER A 159 -23.56 10.86 -12.47
CA SER A 159 -24.28 11.19 -11.22
C SER A 159 -23.33 11.25 -10.03
N THR A 160 -22.36 10.33 -9.97
CA THR A 160 -21.29 10.31 -8.97
C THR A 160 -20.42 11.56 -9.08
N LEU A 161 -19.98 11.89 -10.29
CA LEU A 161 -19.20 13.11 -10.57
C LEU A 161 -19.96 14.37 -10.14
N SER A 162 -21.24 14.50 -10.50
CA SER A 162 -22.08 15.64 -10.08
C SER A 162 -22.15 15.76 -8.55
N ASN A 163 -22.26 14.65 -7.82
CA ASN A 163 -22.26 14.67 -6.36
C ASN A 163 -20.90 15.06 -5.78
N LEU A 164 -19.79 14.56 -6.33
CA LEU A 164 -18.44 14.96 -5.90
C LEU A 164 -18.21 16.45 -6.13
N ILE A 165 -18.61 16.99 -7.29
CA ILE A 165 -18.54 18.42 -7.61
C ILE A 165 -19.33 19.25 -6.58
N LYS A 166 -20.56 18.84 -6.25
CA LYS A 166 -21.35 19.51 -5.21
C LYS A 166 -20.67 19.49 -3.84
N GLN A 167 -20.10 18.36 -3.45
CA GLN A 167 -19.36 18.24 -2.19
C GLN A 167 -18.14 19.15 -2.17
N PHE A 168 -17.38 19.19 -3.27
CA PHE A 168 -16.22 20.07 -3.41
C PHE A 168 -16.61 21.55 -3.32
N ILE A 169 -17.64 22.00 -4.05
CA ILE A 169 -18.11 23.39 -3.98
C ILE A 169 -18.56 23.78 -2.57
N ASN A 170 -19.13 22.84 -1.80
CA ASN A 170 -19.56 23.13 -0.43
C ASN A 170 -18.40 23.33 0.55
N ILE A 171 -17.25 22.68 0.33
CA ILE A 171 -16.10 22.75 1.25
C ILE A 171 -14.99 23.67 0.77
N ALA A 172 -14.86 23.86 -0.54
CA ALA A 172 -13.81 24.68 -1.14
C ALA A 172 -14.09 26.16 -0.93
N ASP A 173 -13.04 26.96 -0.81
CA ASP A 173 -13.15 28.42 -0.70
C ASP A 173 -13.77 29.03 -1.97
N GLU A 174 -14.46 30.16 -1.82
CA GLU A 174 -15.12 30.85 -2.94
C GLU A 174 -14.13 31.32 -4.02
N LYS A 175 -12.90 31.62 -3.61
CA LYS A 175 -11.81 32.08 -4.49
C LYS A 175 -10.96 30.95 -5.06
N ASP A 176 -11.32 29.70 -4.80
CA ASP A 176 -10.58 28.54 -5.29
C ASP A 176 -10.62 28.50 -6.82
N GLU A 177 -9.44 28.51 -7.45
CA GLU A 177 -9.27 28.53 -8.90
C GLU A 177 -9.87 27.28 -9.57
N ARG A 178 -9.91 26.15 -8.85
CA ARG A 178 -10.47 24.88 -9.31
C ARG A 178 -11.96 24.97 -9.61
N ARG A 179 -12.69 25.92 -8.99
CA ARG A 179 -14.11 26.16 -9.29
C ARG A 179 -14.33 26.59 -10.75
N LYS A 180 -13.41 27.36 -11.34
CA LYS A 180 -13.48 27.72 -12.77
C LYS A 180 -13.25 26.51 -13.67
N GLN A 181 -12.38 25.60 -13.25
CA GLN A 181 -12.13 24.35 -13.98
C GLN A 181 -13.36 23.43 -13.96
N LEU A 182 -14.12 23.40 -12.86
CA LEU A 182 -15.38 22.65 -12.77
C LEU A 182 -16.41 23.11 -13.78
N GLU A 183 -16.56 24.42 -13.98
CA GLU A 183 -17.47 24.97 -14.99
C GLU A 183 -17.12 24.48 -16.40
N LEU A 184 -15.83 24.46 -16.72
CA LEU A 184 -15.33 23.96 -18.01
C LEU A 184 -15.52 22.44 -18.15
N MET A 185 -15.36 21.68 -17.06
CA MET A 185 -15.66 20.24 -17.06
C MET A 185 -17.15 19.96 -17.26
N ASP A 186 -18.03 20.68 -16.58
CA ASP A 186 -19.48 20.57 -16.75
C ASP A 186 -19.90 20.88 -18.18
N ALA A 187 -19.35 21.94 -18.79
CA ALA A 187 -19.61 22.27 -20.19
C ALA A 187 -19.16 21.14 -21.15
N ARG A 188 -18.02 20.51 -20.90
CA ARG A 188 -17.53 19.36 -21.69
C ARG A 188 -18.41 18.13 -21.48
N ILE A 189 -18.85 17.85 -20.26
CA ILE A 189 -19.77 16.74 -19.94
C ILE A 189 -21.12 16.93 -20.64
N LEU A 190 -21.64 18.16 -20.68
CA LEU A 190 -22.87 18.48 -21.41
C LEU A 190 -22.72 18.18 -22.90
N LYS A 191 -21.62 18.61 -23.52
CA LYS A 191 -21.31 18.26 -24.93
C LYS A 191 -21.26 16.75 -25.16
N ILE A 192 -20.63 16.00 -24.24
CA ILE A 192 -20.57 14.54 -24.30
C ILE A 192 -21.98 13.94 -24.17
N LYS A 193 -22.79 14.45 -23.25
CA LYS A 193 -24.17 13.99 -23.04
C LYS A 193 -25.04 14.26 -24.26
N ASP A 194 -24.84 15.38 -24.92
CA ASP A 194 -25.57 15.72 -26.13
C ASP A 194 -25.07 14.90 -27.33
N SER A 195 -23.76 14.64 -27.47
CA SER A 195 -23.26 13.72 -28.52
C SER A 195 -23.75 12.27 -28.34
N ILE A 196 -24.03 11.85 -27.11
CA ILE A 196 -24.68 10.57 -26.81
C ILE A 196 -26.14 10.55 -27.29
N ARG A 197 -26.86 11.67 -27.14
CA ARG A 197 -28.26 11.82 -27.57
C ARG A 197 -28.39 11.99 -29.07
N ASP A 198 -27.44 12.69 -29.70
CA ASP A 198 -27.39 12.99 -31.13
C ASP A 198 -26.80 11.87 -31.99
N ASN A 199 -26.52 10.68 -31.44
CA ASN A 199 -26.20 9.47 -32.23
C ASN A 199 -27.36 8.94 -33.11
N GLY A 200 -28.28 9.83 -33.51
CA GLY A 200 -29.09 9.73 -34.73
C GLY A 200 -28.49 10.44 -35.95
N SER A 201 -27.48 11.32 -35.81
CA SER A 201 -26.81 11.95 -36.95
C SER A 201 -25.41 12.50 -36.64
N GLU A 202 -24.43 11.89 -37.31
CA GLU A 202 -23.14 12.43 -37.75
C GLU A 202 -22.02 12.78 -36.75
N THR A 203 -20.82 12.42 -37.21
CA THR A 203 -19.53 12.35 -36.55
C THR A 203 -18.91 13.72 -36.31
N ASN A 204 -18.67 14.10 -35.06
CA ASN A 204 -17.80 15.23 -34.73
C ASN A 204 -16.57 14.75 -33.94
N ASN A 205 -15.40 14.87 -34.57
CA ASN A 205 -14.09 14.66 -33.94
C ASN A 205 -13.94 15.58 -32.72
N ILE A 206 -13.93 15.00 -31.52
CA ILE A 206 -13.65 15.74 -30.29
C ILE A 206 -12.13 15.96 -30.21
N THR A 207 -11.68 17.15 -30.58
CA THR A 207 -10.31 17.60 -30.31
C THR A 207 -10.17 17.85 -28.82
N ILE A 208 -9.52 16.92 -28.11
CA ILE A 208 -9.14 17.11 -26.71
C ILE A 208 -7.87 17.95 -26.70
N ILE A 209 -8.00 19.22 -26.33
CA ILE A 209 -6.85 20.04 -25.91
C ILE A 209 -6.49 19.55 -24.51
N ASP A 210 -5.36 18.84 -24.42
CA ASP A 210 -4.72 18.52 -23.16
C ASP A 210 -4.27 19.83 -22.51
N SER A 211 -4.84 20.14 -21.35
CA SER A 211 -4.47 21.32 -20.56
C SER A 211 -3.58 20.96 -19.37
N TRP A 212 -3.10 19.71 -19.33
CA TRP A 212 -2.25 19.16 -18.27
C TRP A 212 -0.93 18.61 -18.80
N SER A 213 -0.46 19.06 -19.97
CA SER A 213 0.95 18.96 -20.31
C SER A 213 1.67 20.19 -19.75
N ASP A 214 2.37 20.01 -18.63
CA ASP A 214 3.49 20.88 -18.29
C ASP A 214 4.57 20.66 -19.35
N THR A 215 4.53 21.43 -20.44
CA THR A 215 5.70 21.69 -21.26
C THR A 215 6.42 22.87 -20.64
N ASP A 216 7.33 22.57 -19.73
CA ASP A 216 8.55 23.36 -19.57
C ASP A 216 9.43 23.08 -20.80
N ASP A 217 9.47 24.03 -21.72
CA ASP A 217 10.57 24.30 -22.66
C ASP A 217 10.59 25.80 -23.00
#